data_AF-A0A6G7WWB2-F1
#
_entry.id   AF-A0A6G7WWB2-F1
#
_cell.length_a   1.000
_cell.length_b   1.000
_cell.length_c   1.000
_cell.angle_alpha   90.00
_cell.angle_beta   90.00
_cell.angle_gamma   90.00
#
_symmetry.space_group_name_H-M   'P 1'
#
loop_
_entity.id
_entity.type
_entity.pdbx_description
1 polymer ?
#
loop_
_entity_poly.entity_id
_entity_poly.type
_entity_poly.pdbx_seq_one_letter_code
_entity_poly.pdbx_strand_id
1 'polypeptide(L)'
;MPKLNVIPHSTLVLKNVFYEKHIEINPNQIEAMIMRFETRLKLNNISSNKPLISKVSDTQINHNGQICVNYEMYVELDDQENAVNFDVMEKIEISNCISILFEGNVQYLSLATSALDIYLYENNIDDIGILYSKFYSNEQGLIKIEYYKPVK
;
A
#
# COMPACT_ATOMS: atom_id res chain seq x y z
N MET A 1 -1.09 19.21 -15.95
CA MET A 1 -0.69 18.65 -14.65
C MET A 1 -1.91 17.98 -14.04
N PRO A 2 -1.82 16.72 -13.57
CA PRO A 2 -2.93 16.10 -12.86
C PRO A 2 -3.26 16.92 -11.62
N LYS A 3 -4.55 17.17 -11.38
CA LYS A 3 -5.00 17.90 -10.19
C LYS A 3 -4.96 16.93 -9.01
N LEU A 4 -3.91 17.05 -8.21
CA LEU A 4 -3.73 16.32 -6.95
C LEU A 4 -4.76 16.84 -5.95
N ASN A 5 -5.79 16.04 -5.66
CA ASN A 5 -6.85 16.39 -4.70
C ASN A 5 -6.71 15.52 -3.45
N VAL A 6 -6.38 16.14 -2.34
CA VAL A 6 -6.34 15.49 -1.02
C VAL A 6 -7.77 15.31 -0.50
N ILE A 7 -8.08 14.12 -0.01
CA ILE A 7 -9.40 13.72 0.49
C ILE A 7 -9.27 13.45 2.00
N PRO A 8 -9.84 14.30 2.86
CA PRO A 8 -9.85 14.07 4.30
C PRO A 8 -10.90 13.04 4.72
N HIS A 9 -10.71 12.43 5.90
CA HIS A 9 -11.64 11.47 6.53
C HIS A 9 -12.00 10.26 5.65
N SER A 10 -11.05 9.80 4.82
CA SER A 10 -11.23 8.60 4.02
C SER A 10 -11.07 7.33 4.87
N THR A 11 -11.56 6.21 4.36
CA THR A 11 -11.46 4.90 5.02
C THR A 11 -11.02 3.86 4.00
N LEU A 12 -9.98 3.10 4.32
CA LEU A 12 -9.58 1.94 3.55
C LEU A 12 -10.26 0.70 4.13
N VAL A 13 -11.05 0.00 3.31
CA VAL A 13 -11.69 -1.26 3.69
C VAL A 13 -11.28 -2.33 2.70
N LEU A 14 -10.77 -3.45 3.22
CA LEU A 14 -10.44 -4.66 2.48
C LEU A 14 -11.16 -5.85 3.12
N LYS A 15 -11.61 -6.80 2.31
CA LYS A 15 -12.32 -8.01 2.77
C LYS A 15 -11.65 -9.27 2.23
N ASN A 16 -11.70 -10.35 3.00
CA ASN A 16 -11.11 -11.66 2.65
C ASN A 16 -9.67 -11.50 2.14
N VAL A 17 -8.80 -10.99 3.01
CA VAL A 17 -7.50 -10.49 2.63
C VAL A 17 -6.44 -11.55 2.85
N PHE A 18 -5.80 -11.99 1.78
CA PHE A 18 -4.51 -12.66 1.90
C PHE A 18 -3.42 -11.62 2.14
N TYR A 19 -2.51 -11.88 3.08
CA TYR A 19 -1.47 -10.93 3.43
C TYR A 19 -0.12 -11.60 3.69
N GLU A 20 0.94 -10.83 3.49
CA GLU A 20 2.29 -11.19 3.90
C GLU A 20 2.95 -10.01 4.60
N LYS A 21 3.66 -10.31 5.69
CA LYS A 21 4.36 -9.33 6.51
C LYS A 21 5.85 -9.61 6.53
N HIS A 22 6.62 -8.54 6.39
CA HIS A 22 8.08 -8.57 6.44
C HIS A 22 8.59 -7.44 7.31
N ILE A 23 9.47 -7.79 8.25
CA ILE A 23 9.96 -6.89 9.30
C ILE A 23 11.42 -6.56 9.01
N GLU A 24 11.78 -5.28 9.20
CA GLU A 24 13.16 -4.78 9.08
C GLU A 24 13.85 -5.10 7.74
N ILE A 25 13.12 -5.04 6.63
CA ILE A 25 13.67 -5.34 5.31
C ILE A 25 14.42 -4.15 4.72
N ASN A 26 15.39 -4.44 3.85
CA ASN A 26 16.02 -3.41 3.03
C ASN A 26 15.03 -2.98 1.92
N PRO A 27 14.76 -1.67 1.74
CA PRO A 27 13.85 -1.19 0.70
C PRO A 27 14.17 -1.70 -0.72
N ASN A 28 15.44 -1.93 -1.04
CA ASN A 28 15.87 -2.44 -2.34
C ASN A 28 15.39 -3.88 -2.63
N GLN A 29 14.88 -4.60 -1.62
CA GLN A 29 14.35 -5.95 -1.76
C GLN A 29 12.85 -5.98 -2.08
N ILE A 30 12.15 -4.85 -1.94
CA ILE A 30 10.68 -4.77 -2.05
C ILE A 30 10.20 -5.27 -3.41
N GLU A 31 10.83 -4.84 -4.51
CA GLU A 31 10.43 -5.26 -5.86
C GLU A 31 10.50 -6.79 -6.03
N ALA A 32 11.61 -7.40 -5.61
CA ALA A 32 11.78 -8.85 -5.67
C ALA A 32 10.75 -9.58 -4.79
N MET A 33 10.35 -8.98 -3.67
CA MET A 33 9.34 -9.54 -2.77
C MET A 33 7.93 -9.48 -3.38
N ILE A 34 7.58 -8.36 -4.03
CA ILE A 34 6.31 -8.23 -4.77
C ILE A 34 6.24 -9.27 -5.89
N MET A 35 7.32 -9.46 -6.67
CA MET A 35 7.35 -10.47 -7.72
C MET A 35 7.13 -11.90 -7.18
N ARG A 36 7.72 -12.23 -6.03
CA ARG A 36 7.53 -13.53 -5.37
C ARG A 36 6.10 -13.70 -4.86
N PHE A 37 5.52 -12.64 -4.29
CA PHE A 37 4.13 -12.60 -3.85
C PHE A 37 3.17 -12.87 -5.00
N GLU A 38 3.27 -12.12 -6.10
CA GLU A 38 2.45 -12.34 -7.29
C GLU A 38 2.63 -13.73 -7.91
N THR A 39 3.86 -14.27 -7.89
CA THR A 39 4.14 -15.62 -8.39
C THR A 39 3.41 -16.67 -7.54
N ARG A 40 3.43 -16.54 -6.21
CA ARG A 40 2.68 -17.44 -5.33
C ARG A 40 1.18 -17.37 -5.57
N LEU A 41 0.63 -16.17 -5.75
CA LEU A 41 -0.79 -16.00 -6.10
C LEU A 41 -1.16 -16.75 -7.38
N LYS A 42 -0.36 -16.56 -8.44
CA LYS A 42 -0.55 -17.23 -9.74
C LYS A 42 -0.48 -18.75 -9.63
N LEU A 43 0.51 -19.28 -8.91
CA LEU A 43 0.69 -20.73 -8.73
C LEU A 43 -0.47 -21.38 -7.97
N ASN A 44 -1.15 -20.64 -7.11
CA ASN A 44 -2.30 -21.11 -6.34
C ASN A 44 -3.65 -20.76 -6.99
N ASN A 45 -3.65 -20.34 -8.26
CA ASN A 45 -4.84 -19.95 -9.02
C ASN A 45 -5.67 -18.85 -8.33
N ILE A 46 -5.02 -18.00 -7.54
CA ILE A 46 -5.65 -16.81 -6.98
C ILE A 46 -5.63 -15.74 -8.07
N SER A 47 -6.77 -15.54 -8.72
CA SER A 47 -6.95 -14.47 -9.70
C SER A 47 -7.12 -13.15 -8.95
N SER A 48 -6.04 -12.40 -8.76
CA SER A 48 -6.12 -11.05 -8.22
C SER A 48 -6.46 -10.06 -9.34
N ASN A 49 -7.71 -10.06 -9.79
CA ASN A 49 -8.25 -8.90 -10.51
C ASN A 49 -8.43 -7.69 -9.58
N LYS A 50 -8.20 -7.90 -8.27
CA LYS A 50 -8.18 -6.88 -7.25
C LYS A 50 -6.82 -6.17 -7.18
N PRO A 51 -6.80 -4.87 -6.87
CA PRO A 51 -5.59 -4.13 -6.59
C PRO A 51 -4.69 -4.82 -5.57
N LEU A 52 -3.37 -4.77 -5.80
CA LEU A 52 -2.39 -5.00 -4.74
C LEU A 52 -2.48 -3.82 -3.76
N ILE A 53 -2.40 -4.11 -2.46
CA ILE A 53 -2.24 -3.09 -1.44
C ILE A 53 -0.91 -3.33 -0.74
N SER A 54 -0.13 -2.27 -0.52
CA SER A 54 1.04 -2.31 0.34
C SER A 54 0.85 -1.42 1.56
N LYS A 55 1.58 -1.74 2.62
CA LYS A 55 1.73 -0.91 3.81
C LYS A 55 3.23 -0.78 4.10
N VAL A 56 3.67 0.45 4.27
CA VAL A 56 5.00 0.78 4.78
C VAL A 56 4.84 1.38 6.16
N SER A 57 5.66 0.93 7.12
CA SER A 57 5.72 1.44 8.48
C SER A 57 7.14 1.36 9.04
N ASP A 58 7.42 2.11 10.10
CA ASP A 58 8.65 2.02 10.90
C ASP A 58 9.95 2.08 10.07
N THR A 59 10.20 3.22 9.42
CA THR A 59 11.49 3.46 8.78
C THR A 59 12.55 3.71 9.84
N GLN A 60 13.57 2.85 9.90
CA GLN A 60 14.60 2.89 10.93
C GLN A 60 15.99 2.57 10.37
N ILE A 61 17.03 2.91 11.13
CA ILE A 61 18.41 2.53 10.83
C ILE A 61 18.77 1.36 11.74
N ASN A 62 19.13 0.22 11.15
CA ASN A 62 19.52 -0.97 11.90
C ASN A 62 20.93 -0.82 12.50
N HIS A 63 21.35 -1.81 13.29
CA HIS A 63 22.68 -1.85 13.94
C HIS A 63 23.87 -1.78 12.96
N ASN A 64 23.65 -2.11 11.68
CA ASN A 64 24.66 -2.04 10.63
C ASN A 64 24.65 -0.71 9.86
N GLY A 65 23.89 0.29 10.32
CA GLY A 65 23.77 1.59 9.67
C GLY A 65 22.94 1.57 8.38
N GLN A 66 22.17 0.50 8.14
CA GLN A 66 21.33 0.37 6.95
C GLN A 66 19.90 0.83 7.23
N ILE A 67 19.28 1.48 6.25
CA ILE A 67 17.85 1.83 6.30
C ILE A 67 17.03 0.54 6.12
N CYS A 68 16.13 0.31 7.05
CA CYS A 68 15.18 -0.79 7.08
C CYS A 68 13.75 -0.25 7.23
N VAL A 69 12.79 -1.01 6.72
CA VAL A 69 11.35 -0.70 6.84
C VAL A 69 10.57 -1.97 7.18
N ASN A 70 9.42 -1.80 7.82
CA ASN A 70 8.40 -2.85 7.91
C ASN A 70 7.48 -2.74 6.69
N TYR A 71 7.31 -3.84 5.97
CA TYR A 71 6.55 -3.90 4.72
C TYR A 71 5.53 -5.01 4.76
N GLU A 72 4.27 -4.68 4.44
CA GLU A 72 3.19 -5.65 4.36
C GLU A 72 2.50 -5.55 2.98
N MET A 73 2.11 -6.69 2.43
CA MET A 73 1.40 -6.81 1.16
C MET A 73 0.05 -7.46 1.40
N TYR A 74 -0.97 -7.02 0.68
CA TYR A 74 -2.33 -7.51 0.81
C TYR A 74 -3.00 -7.63 -0.55
N VAL A 75 -3.87 -8.62 -0.69
CA VAL A 75 -4.78 -8.75 -1.82
C VAL A 75 -6.13 -9.29 -1.36
N GLU A 76 -7.21 -8.71 -1.87
CA GLU A 76 -8.56 -9.21 -1.62
C GLU A 76 -8.82 -10.46 -2.46
N LEU A 77 -9.47 -11.46 -1.85
CA LEU A 77 -9.88 -12.71 -2.49
C LEU A 77 -11.38 -12.67 -2.80
N ASP A 78 -11.77 -13.12 -4.00
CA ASP A 78 -13.19 -13.18 -4.39
C ASP A 78 -13.94 -14.35 -3.73
N ASP A 79 -13.27 -15.48 -3.46
CA ASP A 79 -13.84 -16.66 -2.79
C ASP A 79 -12.88 -17.26 -1.73
N GLN A 80 -13.47 -17.84 -0.67
CA GLN A 80 -12.76 -18.52 0.42
C GLN A 80 -12.18 -19.89 0.02
N GLU A 81 -12.58 -20.45 -1.14
CA GLU A 81 -12.35 -21.87 -1.45
C GLU A 81 -10.91 -22.24 -1.83
N ASN A 82 -10.03 -21.27 -2.13
CA ASN A 82 -8.60 -21.54 -2.43
C ASN A 82 -7.63 -21.06 -1.35
N ALA A 83 -8.12 -20.67 -0.18
CA ALA A 83 -7.31 -20.14 0.92
C ALA A 83 -6.67 -21.22 1.82
N VAL A 84 -6.81 -22.51 1.52
CA VAL A 84 -6.44 -23.63 2.42
C VAL A 84 -4.97 -23.58 2.90
N ASN A 85 -4.09 -22.89 2.17
CA ASN A 85 -2.66 -22.77 2.48
C ASN A 85 -2.19 -21.36 2.83
N PHE A 86 -3.11 -20.44 3.12
CA PHE A 86 -2.77 -19.03 3.32
C PHE A 86 -3.40 -18.45 4.58
N ASP A 87 -2.65 -17.57 5.25
CA ASP A 87 -3.19 -16.75 6.32
C ASP A 87 -4.11 -15.67 5.72
N VAL A 88 -5.41 -15.77 6.02
CA VAL A 88 -6.44 -14.85 5.52
C VAL A 88 -7.05 -14.07 6.69
N MET A 89 -7.13 -12.76 6.55
CA MET A 89 -7.89 -11.88 7.44
C MET A 89 -9.27 -11.62 6.84
N GLU A 90 -10.33 -11.80 7.62
CA GLU A 90 -11.70 -11.53 7.14
C GLU A 90 -11.89 -10.07 6.69
N LYS A 91 -11.28 -9.13 7.43
CA LYS A 91 -11.44 -7.70 7.19
C LYS A 91 -10.23 -6.92 7.68
N ILE A 92 -9.82 -5.94 6.88
CA ILE A 92 -8.93 -4.85 7.30
C ILE A 92 -9.70 -3.55 7.09
N GLU A 93 -9.80 -2.74 8.15
CA GLU A 93 -10.44 -1.44 8.11
C GLU A 93 -9.55 -0.41 8.78
N ILE A 94 -9.16 0.61 8.01
CA ILE A 94 -8.34 1.72 8.47
C ILE A 94 -9.15 3.00 8.29
N SER A 95 -9.79 3.42 9.38
CA SER A 95 -10.58 4.64 9.45
C SER A 95 -9.71 5.88 9.66
N ASN A 96 -10.29 7.06 9.41
CA ASN A 96 -9.67 8.37 9.63
C ASN A 96 -8.32 8.50 8.89
N CYS A 97 -8.36 8.28 7.58
CA CYS A 97 -7.23 8.53 6.71
C CYS A 97 -7.33 9.90 6.03
N ILE A 98 -6.18 10.46 5.70
CA ILE A 98 -6.04 11.45 4.63
C ILE A 98 -5.56 10.68 3.40
N SER A 99 -6.29 10.75 2.29
CA SER A 99 -5.94 10.04 1.07
C SER A 99 -5.73 10.93 -0.14
N ILE A 100 -5.04 10.42 -1.13
CA ILE A 100 -4.88 11.06 -2.43
C ILE A 100 -4.86 10.00 -3.53
N LEU A 101 -5.60 10.26 -4.61
CA LEU A 101 -5.53 9.47 -5.83
C LEU A 101 -4.54 10.10 -6.80
N PHE A 102 -3.54 9.33 -7.20
CA PHE A 102 -2.59 9.68 -8.24
C PHE A 102 -2.88 8.87 -9.51
N GLU A 103 -2.91 9.55 -10.65
CA GLU A 103 -2.98 8.94 -11.97
C GLU A 103 -2.00 9.68 -12.89
N GLY A 104 -0.98 8.99 -13.41
CA GLY A 104 0.08 9.64 -14.17
C GLY A 104 1.32 8.78 -14.43
N ASN A 105 2.42 9.44 -14.77
CA ASN A 105 3.70 8.78 -15.02
C ASN A 105 4.41 8.45 -13.69
N VAL A 106 5.05 7.27 -13.62
CA VAL A 106 5.80 6.77 -12.46
C VAL A 106 6.84 7.77 -11.93
N GLN A 107 7.47 8.56 -12.80
CA GLN A 107 8.47 9.55 -12.39
C GLN A 107 7.91 10.67 -11.49
N TYR A 108 6.59 10.85 -11.46
CA TYR A 108 5.91 11.85 -10.65
C TYR A 108 5.23 11.29 -9.40
N LEU A 109 5.48 10.02 -9.06
CA LEU A 109 4.84 9.37 -7.91
C LEU A 109 5.06 10.11 -6.59
N SER A 110 6.28 10.60 -6.39
CA SER A 110 6.66 11.32 -5.18
C SER A 110 5.86 12.61 -4.99
N LEU A 111 5.28 13.19 -6.04
CA LEU A 111 4.44 14.39 -5.91
C LEU A 111 3.18 14.11 -5.09
N ALA A 112 2.60 12.92 -5.20
CA ALA A 112 1.39 12.56 -4.46
C ALA A 112 1.66 12.42 -2.97
N THR A 113 2.76 11.74 -2.59
CA THR A 113 3.16 11.62 -1.18
C THR A 113 3.57 12.96 -0.59
N SER A 114 4.31 13.78 -1.34
CA SER A 114 4.66 15.15 -0.91
C SER A 114 3.43 16.04 -0.72
N ALA A 115 2.42 15.91 -1.59
CA ALA A 115 1.17 16.67 -1.44
C ALA A 115 0.40 16.29 -0.16
N LEU A 116 0.40 15.01 0.22
CA LEU A 116 -0.14 14.58 1.51
C LEU A 116 0.64 15.21 2.67
N ASP A 117 1.97 15.17 2.63
CA ASP A 117 2.82 15.71 3.70
C ASP A 117 2.61 17.21 3.89
N ILE A 118 2.52 17.97 2.79
CA ILE A 118 2.23 19.39 2.82
C ILE A 118 0.85 19.64 3.43
N TYR A 119 -0.17 18.89 3.00
CA TYR A 119 -1.52 19.05 3.53
C TYR A 119 -1.58 18.78 5.03
N LEU A 120 -0.94 17.72 5.51
CA LEU A 120 -0.87 17.39 6.94
C LEU A 120 -0.21 18.53 7.74
N TYR A 121 0.91 19.03 7.24
CA TYR A 121 1.64 20.15 7.85
C TYR A 121 0.79 21.44 7.90
N GLU A 122 0.19 21.85 6.78
CA GLU A 122 -0.62 23.08 6.70
C GLU A 122 -1.84 23.05 7.63
N ASN A 123 -2.37 21.86 7.91
CA ASN A 123 -3.55 21.67 8.75
C ASN A 123 -3.22 21.25 10.20
N ASN A 124 -1.94 21.18 10.58
CA ASN A 124 -1.48 20.70 11.89
C ASN A 124 -2.04 19.32 12.27
N ILE A 125 -2.01 18.38 11.32
CA ILE A 125 -2.50 17.01 11.50
C ILE A 125 -1.30 16.07 11.69
N ASP A 126 -1.27 15.36 12.81
CA ASP A 126 -0.26 14.34 13.07
C ASP A 126 -0.66 12.99 12.43
N ASP A 127 0.21 12.45 11.57
CA ASP A 127 0.08 11.08 11.09
C ASP A 127 0.76 10.07 12.02
N ILE A 128 0.43 8.80 11.85
CA ILE A 128 0.98 7.70 12.64
C ILE A 128 2.23 7.06 12.00
N GLY A 129 2.80 7.66 10.96
CA GLY A 129 3.99 7.14 10.28
C GLY A 129 3.73 5.88 9.44
N ILE A 130 2.47 5.64 9.04
CA ILE A 130 2.06 4.51 8.20
C ILE A 130 1.54 5.04 6.87
N LEU A 131 1.96 4.41 5.78
CA LEU A 131 1.45 4.69 4.44
C LEU A 131 0.90 3.41 3.83
N TYR A 132 -0.39 3.42 3.47
CA TYR A 132 -0.97 2.40 2.61
C TYR A 132 -0.99 2.87 1.16
N SER A 133 -0.68 1.98 0.22
CA SER A 133 -0.73 2.26 -1.22
C SER A 133 -1.56 1.20 -1.92
N LYS A 134 -2.63 1.61 -2.62
CA LYS A 134 -3.51 0.72 -3.40
C LYS A 134 -3.21 0.89 -4.88
N PHE A 135 -2.66 -0.16 -5.51
CA PHE A 135 -2.19 -0.16 -6.89
C PHE A 135 -3.29 -0.66 -7.83
N TYR A 136 -3.85 0.23 -8.64
CA TYR A 136 -4.84 -0.13 -9.64
C TYR A 136 -4.15 -0.60 -10.93
N SER A 137 -4.83 -1.45 -11.70
CA SER A 137 -4.33 -1.97 -12.98
C SER A 137 -3.94 -0.84 -13.92
N ASN A 138 -2.78 -0.99 -14.56
CA ASN A 138 -2.22 -0.02 -15.50
C ASN A 138 -2.96 -0.13 -16.84
N GLU A 139 -3.73 0.89 -17.19
CA GLU A 139 -4.26 1.07 -18.54
C GLU A 139 -3.40 2.10 -19.26
N GLN A 140 -2.91 1.75 -20.46
CA GLN A 140 -2.25 2.69 -21.38
C GLN A 140 -0.90 3.29 -20.91
N GLY A 141 -0.20 2.63 -19.99
CA GLY A 141 1.15 3.04 -19.56
C GLY A 141 1.18 4.12 -18.49
N LEU A 142 0.02 4.52 -17.97
CA LEU A 142 -0.12 5.38 -16.80
C LEU A 142 -0.39 4.52 -15.57
N ILE A 143 0.26 4.84 -14.46
CA ILE A 143 -0.01 4.19 -13.19
C ILE A 143 -1.12 4.93 -12.45
N LYS A 144 -1.94 4.16 -11.75
CA LYS A 144 -2.99 4.69 -10.87
C LYS A 144 -2.81 4.11 -9.48
N ILE A 145 -2.53 4.97 -8.51
CA ILE A 145 -2.27 4.58 -7.12
C ILE A 145 -3.05 5.50 -6.20
N GLU A 146 -3.71 4.93 -5.22
CA GLU A 146 -4.32 5.69 -4.14
C GLU A 146 -3.54 5.46 -2.85
N TYR A 147 -3.11 6.56 -2.24
CA TYR A 147 -2.40 6.55 -0.98
C TYR A 147 -3.33 6.88 0.16
N TYR A 148 -3.14 6.23 1.31
CA TYR A 148 -3.86 6.50 2.54
C TYR A 148 -2.86 6.66 3.69
N LYS A 149 -2.90 7.82 4.36
CA LYS A 149 -2.17 8.09 5.60
C LYS A 149 -3.16 8.15 6.76
N PRO A 150 -3.15 7.18 7.69
CA PRO A 150 -3.97 7.24 8.88
C PRO A 150 -3.49 8.36 9.82
N VAL A 151 -4.43 9.08 10.43
CA VAL A 151 -4.16 10.22 11.31
C VAL A 151 -4.87 10.07 12.66
N LYS A 152 -4.38 10.80 13.67
CA LYS A 152 -4.94 10.81 15.02
C LYS A 152 -6.18 11.70 15.16
#